data_AF-A0A117RZG4-F1
#
_entry.id   AF-A0A117RZG4-F1
#
_cell.length_a   1.000
_cell.length_b   1.000
_cell.length_c   1.000
_cell.angle_alpha   90.00
_cell.angle_beta   90.00
_cell.angle_gamma   90.00
#
_symmetry.space_group_name_H-M   'P 1'
#
loop_
_entity.id
_entity.type
_entity.pdbx_description
1 polymer ?
#
loop_
_entity_poly.entity_id
_entity_poly.type
_entity_poly.pdbx_seq_one_letter_code
_entity_poly.pdbx_strand_id
1 'polypeptide(L)' 'MERACRRAGTLKVGPHRLRHALAADMLRHGAGLTAIGQVLRHQDLATTALYAKVDFIALRAVAQPWPGTDAA' A
#
# COMPACT_ATOMS: atom_id res chain seq x y z
N MET A 1 17.24 8.32 12.09
CA MET A 1 15.88 7.83 12.39
C MET A 1 15.59 7.78 13.88
N GLU A 2 16.42 7.14 14.69
CA GLU A 2 16.18 6.94 16.14
C GLU A 2 15.94 8.23 16.94
N ARG A 3 16.78 9.26 16.75
CA ARG A 3 16.56 10.58 17.37
C ARG A 3 15.23 11.22 16.97
N ALA A 4 14.80 11.04 15.73
CA ALA A 4 13.53 11.57 15.23
C ALA A 4 12.33 10.81 15.81
N CYS A 5 12.41 9.47 15.90
CA CYS A 5 11.38 8.65 16.54
C CYS A 5 11.21 9.03 18.01
N ARG A 6 12.32 9.17 18.76
CA ARG A 6 12.30 9.61 20.16
C ARG A 6 11.66 10.98 20.34
N ARG A 7 12.00 11.95 19.47
CA ARG A 7 11.38 13.29 19.47
C ARG A 7 9.88 13.26 19.16
N ALA A 8 9.45 12.36 18.27
CA ALA A 8 8.05 12.21 17.89
C ALA A 8 7.24 11.39 18.91
N GLY A 9 7.87 10.83 19.96
CA GLY A 9 7.21 9.93 20.90
C GLY A 9 6.76 8.61 20.28
N THR A 10 7.36 8.21 19.15
CA THR A 10 6.98 6.98 18.44
C THR A 10 7.99 5.87 18.63
N LEU A 11 7.55 4.62 18.46
CA LEU A 11 8.44 3.47 18.35
C LEU A 11 9.48 3.69 17.26
N LYS A 12 10.66 3.06 17.41
CA LYS A 12 11.71 3.08 16.40
C LYS A 12 11.18 2.48 15.10
N VAL A 13 11.18 3.27 14.03
CA VAL A 13 10.76 2.82 12.70
C VAL A 13 11.93 2.84 11.72
N GLY A 14 11.94 1.88 10.80
CA GLY A 14 12.92 1.79 9.73
C GLY A 14 12.40 2.37 8.40
N PRO A 15 13.29 2.57 7.41
CA PRO A 15 12.92 3.11 6.09
C PRO A 15 11.80 2.35 5.38
N HIS A 16 11.79 1.01 5.46
CA HIS A 16 10.74 0.20 4.84
C HIS A 16 9.35 0.47 5.44
N ARG A 17 9.24 0.68 6.75
CA ARG A 17 7.97 0.98 7.40
C ARG A 17 7.44 2.35 6.98
N LEU A 18 8.33 3.34 6.82
CA LEU A 18 7.93 4.65 6.29
C LEU A 18 7.46 4.57 4.83
N ARG A 19 8.16 3.83 3.97
CA ARG A 19 7.71 3.60 2.58
C ARG A 19 6.34 2.96 2.54
N HIS A 20 6.12 1.95 3.37
CA HIS A 20 4.85 1.25 3.43
C HIS A 20 3.72 2.14 3.95
N ALA A 21 3.98 2.92 5.00
CA ALA A 21 3.01 3.87 5.55
C ALA A 21 2.61 4.93 4.51
N LEU A 22 3.58 5.51 3.79
CA LEU A 22 3.32 6.49 2.74
C LEU A 22 2.53 5.86 1.57
N ALA A 23 2.93 4.69 1.08
CA ALA A 23 2.24 4.00 0.00
C ALA A 23 0.78 3.68 0.35
N ALA A 24 0.55 3.14 1.54
CA ALA A 24 -0.79 2.82 2.02
C ALA A 24 -1.65 4.07 2.17
N ASP A 25 -1.06 5.19 2.61
CA ASP A 25 -1.77 6.46 2.71
C ASP A 25 -2.14 7.05 1.35
N MET A 26 -1.21 7.03 0.40
CA MET A 26 -1.48 7.47 -0.98
C MET A 26 -2.56 6.60 -1.64
N LEU A 27 -2.52 5.28 -1.47
CA LEU A 27 -3.58 4.37 -1.98
C LEU A 27 -4.95 4.71 -1.41
N ARG A 28 -5.05 4.91 -0.09
CA ARG A 28 -6.32 5.29 0.56
C ARG A 28 -6.90 6.60 0.03
N HIS A 29 -6.06 7.52 -0.43
CA HIS A 29 -6.48 8.78 -1.05
C HIS A 29 -6.67 8.65 -2.59
N GLY A 30 -6.71 7.43 -3.12
CA GLY A 30 -7.01 7.16 -4.53
C GLY A 30 -5.84 7.33 -5.50
N ALA A 31 -4.60 7.45 -5.01
CA ALA A 31 -3.45 7.53 -5.90
C ALA A 31 -3.22 6.20 -6.63
N GLY A 32 -3.01 6.27 -7.95
CA GLY A 32 -2.67 5.08 -8.74
C GLY A 32 -1.27 4.52 -8.43
N LEU A 33 -1.08 3.22 -8.63
CA LEU A 33 0.20 2.53 -8.38
C LEU A 33 1.39 3.16 -9.13
N THR A 34 1.18 3.66 -10.35
CA THR A 34 2.23 4.36 -11.10
C THR A 34 2.72 5.61 -10.38
N ALA A 35 1.80 6.45 -9.87
CA ALA A 35 2.16 7.66 -9.14
C ALA A 35 2.90 7.34 -7.83
N ILE A 36 2.46 6.30 -7.12
CA ILE A 36 3.12 5.82 -5.91
C ILE A 36 4.53 5.33 -6.20
N GLY A 37 4.71 4.57 -7.28
CA GLY A 37 6.01 4.08 -7.73
C GLY A 37 6.98 5.22 -8.04
N GLN A 38 6.50 6.30 -8.68
CA GLN A 38 7.29 7.49 -8.95
C GLN A 38 7.73 8.21 -7.66
N VAL A 39 6.81 8.44 -6.72
CA VAL A 39 7.12 9.10 -5.43
C VAL A 39 8.12 8.28 -4.61
N LEU A 40 8.00 6.96 -4.60
CA LEU A 40 8.90 6.06 -3.88
C LEU A 40 10.18 5.73 -4.67
N ARG A 41 10.26 6.17 -5.92
CA ARG A 41 11.34 5.90 -6.88
C ARG A 41 11.60 4.39 -7.08
N HIS A 42 10.53 3.63 -7.23
CA HIS A 42 10.62 2.24 -7.64
C HIS A 42 10.92 2.15 -9.14
N GLN A 43 11.91 1.33 -9.48
CA GLN A 43 12.27 1.08 -10.88
C GLN A 43 11.29 0.11 -11.55
N ASP A 44 10.68 -0.77 -10.77
CA ASP A 44 9.76 -1.79 -11.24
C ASP A 44 8.36 -1.59 -10.62
N LEU A 45 7.34 -1.57 -11.46
CA LEU A 45 5.94 -1.50 -11.05
C LEU A 45 5.54 -2.72 -10.22
N ALA A 46 6.13 -3.89 -10.47
CA ALA A 46 5.87 -5.10 -9.70
C ALA A 46 6.20 -4.90 -8.21
N THR A 47 7.25 -4.14 -7.88
CA THR A 47 7.60 -3.79 -6.49
C THR A 47 6.52 -2.92 -5.84
N THR A 48 5.88 -2.04 -6.62
CA THR A 48 4.81 -1.16 -6.13
C THR A 48 3.48 -1.89 -5.99
N ALA A 49 3.22 -2.88 -6.85
CA ALA A 49 2.00 -3.69 -6.81
C ALA A 49 1.82 -4.45 -5.48
N LEU A 50 2.91 -4.71 -4.73
CA LEU A 50 2.83 -5.25 -3.37
C LEU A 50 2.02 -4.39 -2.41
N TYR A 51 1.79 -3.11 -2.70
CA TYR A 51 0.95 -2.23 -1.89
C TYR A 51 -0.54 -2.35 -2.21
N ALA A 52 -0.94 -2.80 -3.40
CA ALA A 52 -2.35 -2.93 -3.77
C ALA A 52 -3.14 -3.85 -2.81
N LYS A 53 -2.46 -4.86 -2.24
CA LYS A 53 -3.05 -5.80 -1.27
C LYS A 53 -3.59 -5.14 0.00
N VAL A 54 -3.23 -3.90 0.29
CA VAL A 54 -3.66 -3.21 1.51
C VAL A 54 -4.95 -2.41 1.34
N ASP A 55 -5.44 -2.26 0.09
CA ASP A 55 -6.67 -1.53 -0.21
C ASP A 55 -7.82 -2.49 -0.51
N PHE A 56 -8.34 -3.11 0.55
CA PHE A 56 -9.45 -4.07 0.44
C PHE A 56 -10.75 -3.44 -0.08
N ILE A 57 -10.94 -2.12 0.11
CA ILE A 57 -12.13 -1.42 -0.37
C ILE A 57 -12.09 -1.34 -1.89
N ALA A 58 -10.98 -0.85 -2.46
CA ALA A 58 -10.82 -0.81 -3.91
C ALA A 58 -10.80 -2.22 -4.53
N LEU A 59 -10.15 -3.19 -3.87
CA LEU A 59 -10.12 -4.58 -4.34
C LEU A 59 -11.51 -5.22 -4.40
N ARG A 60 -12.41 -4.89 -3.45
CA ARG A 60 -13.76 -5.44 -3.43
C ARG A 60 -14.59 -4.98 -4.64
N ALA A 61 -14.32 -3.80 -5.19
CA ALA A 61 -15.03 -3.28 -6.35
C ALA A 61 -14.72 -4.06 -7.65
N VAL A 62 -13.56 -4.71 -7.72
CA VAL A 62 -13.13 -5.50 -8.90
C VAL A 62 -13.28 -7.01 -8.71
N ALA A 63 -13.62 -7.45 -7.49
CA ALA A 63 -13.80 -8.85 -7.17
C ALA A 63 -14.95 -9.45 -8.00
N GLN A 64 -14.67 -10.55 -8.69
CA GLN A 64 -15.68 -11.31 -9.41
C GLN A 64 -16.45 -12.25 -8.46
N PRO A 65 -17.72 -12.57 -8.75
CA PRO A 65 -18.44 -13.61 -8.04
C PRO A 65 -17.64 -14.92 -7.99
N TRP A 66 -17.76 -15.64 -6.88
CA TRP A 66 -17.16 -16.96 -6.79
C TRP A 66 -17.86 -17.90 -7.79
N PRO A 67 -17.12 -18.59 -8.67
CA PRO A 67 -17.73 -19.38 -9.75
C PRO A 67 -18.49 -20.63 -9.26
N GLY A 68 -18.39 -20.98 -7.97
CA GLY A 68 -19.01 -22.18 -7.40
C GLY A 68 -20.41 -22.01 -6.81
N THR A 69 -21.05 -20.83 -6.92
CA THR A 69 -22.39 -20.59 -6.33
C THR A 69 -23.57 -20.89 -7.26
N ASP A 70 -23.35 -21.19 -8.54
CA ASP A 70 -24.41 -21.53 -9.51
C ASP A 70 -24.68 -23.04 -9.64
N ALA A 71 -24.32 -23.82 -8.61
CA ALA A 71 -24.64 -25.25 -8.50
C ALA A 71 -25.59 -25.50 -7.33
N ALA A 72 -26.84 -25.03 -7.45
CA ALA A 72 -27.98 -25.48 -6.63
C ALA A 72 -29.28 -25.37 -7.43
#